data_AF-A0A8X6HHV6-F1
#
_entry.id   AF-A0A8X6HHV6-F1
#
_cell.length_a   1.000
_cell.length_b   1.000
_cell.length_c   1.000
_cell.angle_alpha   90.00
_cell.angle_beta   90.00
_cell.angle_gamma   90.00
#
_symmetry.space_group_name_H-M   'P 1'
#
loop_
_entity.id
_entity.type
_entity.pdbx_description
1 polymer ?
#
loop_
_entity_poly.entity_id
_entity_poly.type
_entity_poly.pdbx_seq_one_letter_code
_entity_poly.pdbx_strand_id
1 'polypeptide(L)'
;MFASTSQRDDNGLQESYNISLLIAKSGKSHTIGEELILPTLEEVLKTVIPKSASDIIKRIPLSNNMVERSIDEMSQDIESFLCDYLQTTHFSL
;
A
#
# COMPACT_ATOMS: atom_id res chain seq x y z
N MET A 1 17.72 4.83 3.36
CA MET A 1 18.30 3.58 3.90
C MET A 1 17.18 2.82 4.59
N PHE A 2 16.52 1.90 3.89
CA PHE A 2 15.50 1.06 4.52
C PHE A 2 16.19 -0.15 5.15
N ALA A 3 15.95 -0.30 6.46
CA ALA A 3 16.47 -1.41 7.25
C ALA A 3 15.96 -2.73 6.70
N SER A 4 16.86 -3.72 6.62
CA SER A 4 16.62 -5.04 6.09
C SER A 4 15.49 -5.76 6.84
N THR A 5 14.31 -5.87 6.24
CA THR A 5 13.23 -6.73 6.71
C THR A 5 13.36 -8.13 6.11
N SER A 6 13.14 -9.13 6.97
CA SER A 6 13.28 -10.56 6.68
C SER A 6 12.37 -11.02 5.54
N GLN A 7 12.92 -11.76 4.57
CA GLN A 7 12.30 -12.25 3.32
C GLN A 7 10.93 -12.98 3.43
N ARG A 8 10.38 -13.20 4.64
CA ARG A 8 9.11 -13.91 4.84
C ARG A 8 7.90 -13.00 5.04
N ASP A 9 8.09 -11.72 5.34
CA ASP A 9 6.99 -10.77 5.58
C ASP A 9 6.78 -9.76 4.44
N ASP A 10 7.65 -9.77 3.43
CA ASP A 10 7.59 -8.83 2.30
C ASP A 10 6.32 -8.95 1.46
N ASN A 11 5.81 -10.16 1.20
CA ASN A 11 4.66 -10.30 0.30
C ASN A 11 3.41 -9.58 0.82
N GLY A 12 3.14 -9.64 2.14
CA GLY A 12 1.96 -9.03 2.70
C GLY A 12 2.04 -7.50 2.73
N LEU A 13 3.23 -6.97 3.04
CA LEU A 13 3.51 -5.54 2.98
C LEU A 13 3.47 -5.01 1.54
N GLN A 14 4.03 -5.76 0.59
CA GLN A 14 3.97 -5.43 -0.82
C GLN A 14 2.53 -5.38 -1.34
N GLU A 15 1.68 -6.35 -0.96
CA GLU A 15 0.27 -6.31 -1.33
C GLU A 15 -0.48 -5.14 -0.69
N SER A 16 -0.18 -4.80 0.57
CA SER A 16 -0.73 -3.60 1.21
C SER A 16 -0.36 -2.31 0.47
N TYR A 17 0.91 -2.18 0.07
CA TYR A 17 1.37 -1.03 -0.72
C TYR A 17 0.65 -0.95 -2.07
N ASN A 18 0.48 -2.09 -2.77
CA ASN A 18 -0.26 -2.15 -4.02
C ASN A 18 -1.73 -1.73 -3.85
N ILE A 19 -2.39 -2.18 -2.78
CA ILE A 19 -3.78 -1.80 -2.47
C ILE A 19 -3.85 -0.30 -2.18
N SER A 20 -2.93 0.23 -1.37
CA SER A 20 -2.85 1.66 -1.05
C SER A 20 -2.67 2.51 -2.32
N LEU A 21 -1.84 2.06 -3.25
CA LEU A 21 -1.65 2.69 -4.56
C LEU A 21 -2.94 2.71 -5.38
N LEU A 22 -3.71 1.62 -5.37
CA LEU A 22 -5.01 1.55 -6.07
C LEU A 22 -6.05 2.48 -5.44
N ILE A 23 -6.07 2.59 -4.11
CA ILE A 23 -6.94 3.54 -3.39
C ILE A 23 -6.60 4.98 -3.80
N ALA A 24 -5.32 5.36 -3.77
CA ALA A 24 -4.87 6.68 -4.18
C ALA A 24 -5.20 6.98 -5.66
N LYS A 25 -4.88 6.05 -6.57
CA LYS A 25 -5.18 6.20 -8.01
C LYS A 25 -6.66 6.34 -8.32
N SER A 26 -7.53 5.74 -7.51
CA SER A 26 -8.98 5.84 -7.67
C SER A 26 -9.59 7.05 -6.95
N GLY A 27 -8.79 7.87 -6.27
CA GLY A 27 -9.23 9.05 -5.54
C GLY A 27 -10.16 8.73 -4.37
N LYS A 28 -10.03 7.54 -3.77
CA LYS A 28 -10.85 7.09 -2.64
C LYS A 28 -10.18 7.46 -1.32
N SER A 29 -11.01 7.59 -0.27
CA SER A 29 -10.51 7.75 1.11
C SER A 29 -9.64 6.56 1.50
N HIS A 30 -8.55 6.81 2.24
CA HIS A 30 -7.71 5.75 2.81
C HIS A 30 -8.50 4.83 3.75
N THR A 31 -9.64 5.31 4.30
CA THR A 31 -10.54 4.54 5.16
C THR A 31 -11.17 3.33 4.48
N ILE A 32 -11.22 3.32 3.14
CA ILE A 32 -11.84 2.21 2.40
C ILE A 32 -11.09 0.89 2.55
N GLY A 33 -9.82 0.95 2.96
CA GLY A 33 -9.00 -0.21 3.30
C GLY A 33 -9.64 -1.04 4.42
N GLU A 34 -9.89 -0.43 5.58
CA GLU A 34 -10.56 -1.11 6.70
C GLU A 34 -12.06 -1.27 6.48
N GLU A 35 -12.74 -0.26 5.94
CA GLU A 35 -14.21 -0.23 5.88
C GLU A 35 -14.80 -1.26 4.92
N LEU A 36 -14.09 -1.58 3.83
CA LEU A 36 -14.63 -2.40 2.75
C LEU A 36 -13.66 -3.48 2.27
N ILE A 37 -12.41 -3.13 1.98
CA ILE A 37 -11.47 -4.06 1.35
C ILE A 37 -11.13 -5.21 2.30
N LEU A 38 -10.82 -4.90 3.56
CA LEU A 38 -10.47 -5.89 4.57
C LEU A 38 -11.63 -6.88 4.84
N PRO A 39 -12.89 -6.46 5.09
CA PRO A 39 -14.04 -7.37 5.17
C PRO A 39 -14.25 -8.21 3.91
N THR A 40 -14.07 -7.63 2.73
CA THR A 40 -14.23 -8.33 1.45
C THR A 40 -13.19 -9.43 1.29
N LEU A 41 -11.93 -9.14 1.62
CA LEU A 41 -10.86 -10.14 1.63
C LEU A 41 -11.16 -11.27 2.62
N GLU A 42 -11.70 -10.93 3.79
CA GLU A 42 -12.08 -11.92 4.79
C GLU A 42 -13.15 -12.88 4.28
N GLU A 43 -14.21 -12.38 3.65
CA GLU A 43 -15.29 -13.20 3.10
C GLU A 43 -14.81 -14.13 1.98
N VAL A 44 -14.00 -13.59 1.05
CA VAL A 44 -13.43 -14.35 -0.07
C VAL A 44 -12.51 -15.45 0.46
N LEU A 45 -11.61 -15.12 1.39
CA LEU A 45 -10.64 -16.09 1.91
C LEU A 45 -11.31 -17.15 2.78
N LYS A 46 -12.33 -16.81 3.57
CA LYS A 46 -13.15 -17.79 4.30
C LYS A 46 -13.80 -18.80 3.36
N THR A 47 -14.26 -18.35 2.19
CA THR A 47 -14.92 -19.21 1.20
C THR A 47 -13.93 -20.07 0.43
N VAL A 48 -12.82 -19.47 -0.04
CA VAL A 48 -11.87 -20.14 -0.95
C VAL A 48 -10.83 -20.97 -0.19
N ILE A 49 -10.38 -20.49 0.99
CA ILE A 49 -9.32 -21.15 1.78
C ILE A 49 -9.64 -21.10 3.29
N PRO A 50 -10.64 -21.88 3.76
CA PRO A 50 -11.16 -21.77 5.13
C PRO A 50 -10.11 -21.97 6.23
N LYS A 51 -9.09 -22.81 5.99
CA LYS A 51 -8.11 -23.21 7.01
C LYS A 51 -6.99 -22.19 7.27
N SER A 52 -6.80 -21.20 6.42
CA SER A 52 -5.70 -20.23 6.53
C SER A 52 -6.11 -18.78 6.31
N ALA A 53 -7.41 -18.50 6.17
CA ALA A 53 -7.92 -17.15 5.90
C ALA A 53 -7.41 -16.11 6.90
N SER A 54 -7.54 -16.39 8.21
CA SER A 54 -7.12 -15.46 9.27
C SER A 54 -5.62 -15.14 9.23
N ASP A 55 -4.78 -16.14 8.97
CA ASP A 55 -3.33 -15.98 8.94
C ASP A 55 -2.88 -15.18 7.70
N ILE A 56 -3.57 -15.35 6.57
CA ILE A 56 -3.31 -14.59 5.35
C ILE A 56 -3.71 -13.12 5.54
N ILE A 57 -4.89 -12.85 6.10
CA ILE A 57 -5.41 -11.50 6.29
C ILE A 57 -4.50 -10.68 7.21
N LYS A 58 -4.03 -11.26 8.32
CA LYS A 58 -3.13 -10.59 9.27
C LYS A 58 -1.80 -10.16 8.65
N ARG A 59 -1.39 -10.79 7.55
CA ARG A 59 -0.15 -10.45 6.85
C ARG A 59 -0.30 -9.22 5.95
N ILE A 60 -1.52 -8.81 5.61
CA ILE A 60 -1.77 -7.65 4.73
C ILE A 60 -2.20 -6.47 5.60
N PRO A 61 -1.27 -5.55 5.95
CA PRO A 61 -1.59 -4.40 6.77
C PRO A 61 -2.50 -3.40 6.03
N LEU A 62 -3.80 -3.40 6.30
CA LEU A 62 -4.76 -2.46 5.66
C LEU A 62 -5.41 -1.49 6.64
N SER A 63 -4.77 -1.24 7.79
CA SER A 63 -5.32 -0.26 8.72
C SER A 63 -5.32 1.14 8.12
N ASN A 64 -6.25 2.00 8.55
CA ASN A 64 -6.41 3.35 8.01
C ASN A 64 -5.09 4.13 8.08
N ASN A 65 -4.42 4.06 9.23
CA ASN A 65 -3.12 4.70 9.44
C ASN A 65 -2.02 4.15 8.52
N MET A 66 -2.06 2.85 8.18
CA MET A 66 -1.04 2.25 7.32
C MET A 66 -1.28 2.57 5.84
N VAL A 67 -2.55 2.59 5.42
CA VAL A 67 -2.92 3.02 4.07
C VAL A 67 -2.61 4.50 3.89
N GLU A 68 -3.00 5.35 4.84
CA GLU A 68 -2.68 6.79 4.86
C GLU A 68 -1.18 7.02 4.73
N ARG A 69 -0.39 6.40 5.62
CA ARG A 69 1.07 6.53 5.60
C ARG A 69 1.69 6.08 4.28
N SER A 70 1.21 4.97 3.71
CA SER A 70 1.71 4.48 2.42
C SER A 70 1.42 5.48 1.29
N ILE A 71 0.26 6.13 1.31
CA ILE A 71 -0.12 7.16 0.33
C ILE A 71 0.74 8.42 0.52
N ASP A 72 0.98 8.84 1.75
CA ASP A 72 1.85 9.99 2.05
C ASP A 72 3.29 9.74 1.61
N GLU A 73 3.83 8.53 1.88
CA GLU A 73 5.16 8.12 1.43
C GLU A 73 5.25 8.11 -0.11
N MET A 74 4.25 7.55 -0.81
CA MET A 74 4.17 7.63 -2.28
C MET A 74 4.16 9.07 -2.79
N SER A 75 3.41 9.96 -2.14
CA SER A 75 3.33 11.36 -2.52
C SER A 75 4.67 12.07 -2.36
N GLN A 76 5.34 11.84 -1.22
CA GLN A 76 6.66 12.41 -0.92
C GLN A 76 7.73 11.92 -1.91
N ASP A 77 7.71 10.63 -2.25
CA ASP A 77 8.65 10.05 -3.22
C ASP A 77 8.47 10.68 -4.61
N ILE A 78 7.23 10.85 -5.07
CA ILE A 78 6.92 11.49 -6.36
C ILE A 78 7.34 12.96 -6.34
N GLU A 79 7.06 13.68 -5.25
CA GLU A 79 7.45 15.08 -5.08
C GLU A 79 8.97 15.25 -5.13
N SER A 80 9.70 14.43 -4.36
CA SER A 80 11.17 14.44 -4.35
C SER A 80 11.72 14.14 -5.73
N PHE A 81 11.23 13.08 -6.38
CA PHE A 81 11.64 12.72 -7.74
C PHE A 81 11.43 13.87 -8.72
N LEU A 82 10.26 14.52 -8.67
CA LEU A 82 9.95 15.65 -9.54
C LEU A 82 10.86 16.84 -9.26
N CYS A 83 11.09 17.16 -7.99
CA CYS A 83 12.00 18.25 -7.61
C CYS A 83 13.42 18.00 -8.12
N ASP A 84 13.96 16.81 -7.90
CA ASP A 84 15.28 16.41 -8.38
C ASP A 84 15.36 16.46 -9.91
N TYR A 85 14.32 15.96 -10.59
CA TYR A 85 14.22 15.99 -12.04
C TYR A 85 14.24 17.43 -12.57
N LEU A 86 13.43 18.32 -12.00
CA LEU A 86 13.35 19.72 -12.43
C LEU A 86 14.65 20.49 -12.13
N GLN A 87 15.34 20.19 -11.04
CA GLN A 87 16.61 20.84 -10.68
C GLN A 87 17.77 20.39 -11.57
N THR A 88 17.74 19.14 -12.06
CA THR A 88 18.83 18.56 -12.86
C THR A 88 18.61 18.69 -14.37
N THR A 89 17.38 18.97 -14.81
CA THR A 89 17.05 19.10 -16.23
C THR A 89 17.34 20.50 -16.76
N HIS A 90 18.14 20.58 -17.83
CA HIS A 90 18.33 21.83 -18.57
C HIS A 90 17.22 21.99 -19.62
N PHE A 91 16.27 22.88 -19.36
CA PHE A 91 15.23 23.23 -20.31
C PHE A 91 15.77 24.23 -21.34
N SER A 92 15.52 24.00 -22.62
CA SER A 92 15.80 25.00 -23.67
C SER A 92 14.84 26.18 -23.47
N LEU A 93 15.39 27.39 -23.41
CA LEU A 93 14.63 28.65 -23.39
C LEU A 93 14.04 28.98 -24.76
#